data_AF-A0A524EYU2-F1
#
_entry.id   AF-A0A524EYU2-F1
#
_cell.length_a   1.000
_cell.length_b   1.000
_cell.length_c   1.000
_cell.angle_alpha   90.00
_cell.angle_beta   90.00
_cell.angle_gamma   90.00
#
_symmetry.space_group_name_H-M   'P 1'
#
loop_
_entity.id
_entity.type
_entity.pdbx_description
1 polymer ?
#
loop_
_entity_poly.entity_id
_entity_poly.type
_entity_poly.pdbx_seq_one_letter_code
_entity_poly.pdbx_strand_id
1 'polypeptide(L)'
;MSIDWQRAQERPDKAQKVEGRFLLDFRTKINNFEQQIKAKDGKIERLNNELNETKEKLKETEKDLSETKEKLSSANSELNEEKEKNQKLDSTKSNLEGKLKAAEDKASSLENELESLKDLEPKLDQIKEDLEQKERELEGVKKDLQQTISDKYIEIESLKNDFNEEIKTNQMDIGSLKSDIEAKANEIEALKLKIKSLEDFIEEAKGAPQIIEEIRDVMVHKGFLSDKELEDLLEKHLNK
;
A
#
# COMPACT_ATOMS: atom_id res chain seq x y z
N MET A 1 -6.75 -148.77 -23.01
CA MET A 1 -5.57 -148.27 -23.76
C MET A 1 -5.81 -146.83 -24.14
N SER A 2 -4.91 -145.93 -23.75
CA SER A 2 -4.94 -144.53 -24.21
C SER A 2 -4.69 -144.47 -25.72
N ILE A 3 -5.09 -143.37 -26.35
CA ILE A 3 -4.77 -143.10 -27.76
C ILE A 3 -3.24 -143.08 -27.91
N ASP A 4 -2.70 -143.91 -28.80
CA ASP A 4 -1.30 -143.87 -29.25
C ASP A 4 -1.13 -142.68 -30.22
N TRP A 5 -0.79 -141.52 -29.66
CA TRP A 5 -0.64 -140.27 -30.41
C TRP A 5 0.51 -140.30 -31.42
N GLN A 6 1.55 -141.10 -31.15
CA GLN A 6 2.70 -141.19 -32.03
C GLN A 6 2.33 -141.92 -33.33
N ARG A 7 1.61 -143.04 -33.23
CA ARG A 7 1.09 -143.75 -34.39
C ARG A 7 0.06 -142.95 -35.18
N ALA A 8 -0.79 -142.18 -34.49
CA ALA A 8 -1.77 -141.28 -35.11
C ALA A 8 -1.10 -140.12 -35.88
N GLN A 9 0.05 -139.62 -35.40
CA GLN A 9 0.80 -138.56 -36.06
C GLN A 9 1.62 -139.06 -37.26
N GLU A 10 2.20 -140.26 -37.18
CA GLU A 10 2.99 -140.88 -38.26
C GLU A 10 2.13 -141.44 -39.41
N ARG A 11 0.88 -141.88 -39.12
CA ARG A 11 -0.04 -142.49 -40.09
C ARG A 11 -1.50 -142.09 -39.83
N PRO A 12 -1.89 -140.84 -40.10
CA PRO A 12 -3.21 -140.29 -39.76
C PRO A 12 -4.40 -141.02 -40.41
N ASP A 13 -4.19 -141.64 -41.58
CA ASP A 13 -5.26 -142.28 -42.35
C ASP A 13 -5.56 -143.73 -41.92
N LYS A 14 -4.80 -144.30 -40.96
CA LYS A 14 -5.00 -145.70 -40.51
C LYS A 14 -5.87 -145.78 -39.26
N ALA A 15 -6.84 -146.70 -39.28
CA ALA A 15 -7.74 -146.93 -38.14
C ALA A 15 -7.01 -147.44 -36.89
N GLN A 16 -7.41 -146.91 -35.73
CA GLN A 16 -6.96 -147.33 -34.40
C GLN A 16 -8.17 -147.58 -33.50
N LYS A 17 -8.13 -148.64 -32.69
CA LYS A 17 -9.19 -148.95 -31.72
C LYS A 17 -9.02 -148.05 -30.48
N VAL A 18 -10.03 -147.23 -30.17
CA VAL A 18 -10.04 -146.31 -29.02
C VAL A 18 -11.27 -146.58 -28.15
N GLU A 19 -11.12 -146.54 -26.83
CA GLU A 19 -12.26 -146.68 -25.91
C GLU A 19 -13.13 -145.42 -25.94
N GLY A 20 -14.46 -145.58 -26.08
CA GLY A 20 -15.40 -144.46 -26.20
C GLY A 20 -15.40 -143.48 -25.03
N ARG A 21 -14.98 -143.91 -23.82
CA ARG A 21 -14.84 -143.04 -22.64
C ARG A 21 -13.82 -141.92 -22.86
N PHE A 22 -12.66 -142.24 -23.45
CA PHE A 22 -11.64 -141.22 -23.74
C PHE A 22 -12.11 -140.22 -24.80
N LEU A 23 -12.85 -140.68 -25.82
CA LEU A 23 -13.46 -139.80 -26.82
C LEU A 23 -14.48 -138.84 -26.20
N LEU A 24 -15.26 -139.34 -25.22
CA LEU A 24 -16.22 -138.51 -24.47
C LEU A 24 -15.51 -137.48 -23.58
N ASP A 25 -14.45 -137.88 -22.88
CA ASP A 25 -13.62 -136.98 -22.05
C ASP A 25 -12.89 -135.90 -22.89
N PHE A 26 -12.44 -136.25 -24.10
CA PHE A 26 -11.91 -135.26 -25.03
C PHE A 26 -13.00 -134.31 -25.53
N ARG A 27 -14.19 -134.81 -25.86
CA ARG A 27 -15.34 -133.97 -26.25
C ARG A 27 -15.74 -132.98 -25.15
N THR A 28 -15.75 -133.41 -23.88
CA THR A 28 -16.07 -132.51 -22.76
C THR A 28 -14.98 -131.45 -22.56
N LYS A 29 -13.69 -131.81 -22.66
CA LYS A 29 -12.58 -130.85 -22.63
C LYS A 29 -12.63 -129.85 -23.79
N ILE A 30 -12.87 -130.32 -25.01
CA ILE A 30 -13.01 -129.46 -26.19
C ILE A 30 -14.15 -128.48 -25.99
N ASN A 31 -15.34 -128.94 -25.57
CA ASN A 31 -16.48 -128.06 -25.30
C ASN A 31 -16.18 -127.04 -24.17
N ASN A 32 -15.49 -127.45 -23.10
CA ASN A 32 -15.06 -126.54 -22.05
C ASN A 32 -14.08 -125.47 -22.59
N PHE A 33 -13.09 -125.87 -23.41
CA PHE A 33 -12.18 -124.93 -24.04
C PHE A 33 -12.88 -123.99 -25.02
N GLU A 34 -13.83 -124.49 -25.83
CA GLU A 34 -14.67 -123.66 -26.71
C GLU A 34 -15.47 -122.62 -25.90
N GLN A 35 -16.06 -123.02 -24.76
CA GLN A 35 -16.74 -122.10 -23.86
C GLN A 35 -15.80 -121.06 -23.25
N GLN A 36 -14.60 -121.46 -22.84
CA GLN A 36 -13.58 -120.53 -22.32
C GLN A 36 -13.09 -119.54 -23.36
N ILE A 37 -12.88 -120.00 -24.61
CA ILE A 37 -12.53 -119.13 -25.74
C ILE A 37 -13.65 -118.12 -25.96
N LYS A 38 -14.90 -118.57 -26.07
CA LYS A 38 -16.06 -117.67 -26.25
C LYS A 38 -16.19 -116.65 -25.12
N ALA A 39 -15.94 -117.05 -23.87
CA ALA A 39 -15.97 -116.15 -22.73
C ALA A 39 -14.81 -115.12 -22.76
N LYS A 40 -13.61 -115.54 -23.17
CA LYS A 40 -12.46 -114.64 -23.35
C LYS A 40 -12.68 -113.67 -24.50
N ASP A 41 -13.21 -114.13 -25.63
CA ASP A 41 -13.52 -113.27 -26.78
C ASP A 41 -14.53 -112.19 -26.41
N GLY A 42 -15.61 -112.56 -25.71
CA GLY A 42 -16.57 -111.58 -25.21
C GLY A 42 -15.97 -110.58 -24.20
N LYS A 43 -14.97 -111.00 -23.40
CA LYS A 43 -14.23 -110.10 -22.52
C LYS A 43 -13.31 -109.15 -23.30
N ILE A 44 -12.63 -109.65 -24.34
CA ILE A 44 -11.78 -108.83 -25.22
C ILE A 44 -12.62 -107.77 -25.92
N GLU A 45 -13.79 -108.13 -26.45
CA GLU A 45 -14.69 -107.20 -27.12
C GLU A 45 -15.17 -106.08 -26.17
N ARG A 46 -15.58 -106.44 -24.94
CA ARG A 46 -15.95 -105.44 -23.91
C ARG A 46 -14.80 -104.50 -23.57
N LEU A 47 -13.60 -105.04 -23.32
CA LEU A 47 -12.41 -104.23 -23.00
C LEU A 47 -12.03 -103.31 -24.16
N ASN A 48 -12.22 -103.74 -25.41
CA ASN A 48 -11.98 -102.90 -26.58
C ASN A 48 -12.97 -101.73 -26.65
N ASN A 49 -14.24 -101.99 -26.35
CA ASN A 49 -15.26 -100.94 -26.31
C ASN A 49 -14.96 -99.92 -25.20
N GLU A 50 -14.65 -100.39 -23.99
CA GLU A 50 -14.25 -99.53 -22.85
C GLU A 50 -12.99 -98.71 -23.17
N LEU A 51 -12.00 -99.32 -23.84
CA LEU A 51 -10.78 -98.63 -24.27
C LEU A 51 -11.07 -97.53 -25.29
N ASN A 52 -11.99 -97.75 -26.22
CA ASN A 52 -12.37 -96.74 -27.20
C ASN A 52 -13.16 -95.60 -26.54
N GLU A 53 -14.10 -95.91 -25.65
CA GLU A 53 -14.83 -94.89 -24.89
C GLU A 53 -13.90 -94.01 -24.04
N THR A 54 -12.93 -94.62 -23.38
CA THR A 54 -11.94 -93.89 -22.57
C THR A 54 -11.01 -93.04 -23.43
N LYS A 55 -10.61 -93.49 -24.62
CA LYS A 55 -9.83 -92.69 -25.57
C LYS A 55 -10.60 -91.46 -26.06
N GLU A 56 -11.89 -91.60 -26.37
CA GLU A 56 -12.69 -90.46 -26.81
C GLU A 56 -12.88 -89.44 -25.68
N LYS A 57 -13.17 -89.90 -24.44
CA LYS A 57 -13.22 -89.01 -23.26
C LYS A 57 -11.90 -88.31 -22.98
N LEU A 58 -10.77 -88.98 -23.18
CA LEU A 58 -9.45 -88.38 -23.01
C LEU A 58 -9.23 -87.25 -24.02
N LYS A 59 -9.53 -87.46 -25.31
CA LYS A 59 -9.43 -86.41 -26.34
C LYS A 59 -10.31 -85.21 -26.03
N GLU A 60 -11.53 -85.44 -25.55
CA GLU A 60 -12.45 -84.36 -25.15
C GLU A 60 -11.86 -83.56 -23.98
N THR A 61 -11.33 -84.25 -22.96
CA THR A 61 -10.69 -83.60 -21.81
C THR A 61 -9.44 -82.81 -22.21
N GLU A 62 -8.62 -83.32 -23.14
CA GLU A 62 -7.45 -82.62 -23.67
C GLU A 62 -7.83 -81.34 -24.41
N LYS A 63 -8.92 -81.38 -25.18
CA LYS A 63 -9.47 -80.21 -25.86
C LYS A 63 -9.93 -79.15 -24.85
N ASP A 64 -10.72 -79.54 -23.86
CA ASP A 64 -11.22 -78.64 -22.81
C ASP A 64 -10.07 -78.01 -22.00
N LEU A 65 -9.01 -78.78 -21.73
CA LEU A 65 -7.82 -78.29 -21.05
C LEU A 65 -7.09 -77.23 -21.88
N SER A 66 -6.98 -77.44 -23.20
CA SER A 66 -6.38 -76.46 -24.12
C SER A 66 -7.18 -75.16 -24.13
N GLU A 67 -8.50 -75.25 -24.29
CA GLU A 67 -9.39 -74.08 -24.29
C GLU A 67 -9.33 -73.31 -22.96
N THR A 68 -9.26 -74.04 -21.83
CA THR A 68 -9.15 -73.43 -20.50
C THR A 68 -7.80 -72.72 -20.34
N LYS A 69 -6.71 -73.27 -20.88
CA LYS A 69 -5.38 -72.67 -20.83
C LYS A 69 -5.31 -71.37 -21.64
N GLU A 70 -5.96 -71.34 -22.82
CA GLU A 70 -6.06 -70.13 -23.64
C GLU A 70 -6.86 -69.03 -22.94
N LYS A 71 -8.00 -69.37 -22.33
CA LYS A 71 -8.80 -68.44 -21.52
C LYS A 71 -8.00 -67.89 -20.33
N LEU A 72 -7.25 -68.74 -19.63
CA LEU A 72 -6.39 -68.33 -18.52
C LEU A 72 -5.27 -67.38 -18.98
N SER A 73 -4.66 -67.64 -20.13
CA SER A 73 -3.64 -66.75 -20.70
C SER A 73 -4.22 -65.38 -21.05
N SER A 74 -5.41 -65.35 -21.63
CA SER A 74 -6.11 -64.11 -22.00
C SER A 74 -6.47 -63.28 -20.77
N ALA A 75 -7.05 -63.93 -19.75
CA ALA A 75 -7.40 -63.28 -18.49
C ALA A 75 -6.17 -62.71 -17.75
N ASN A 76 -5.03 -63.39 -17.82
CA ASN A 76 -3.77 -62.87 -17.25
C ASN A 76 -3.24 -61.63 -18.00
N SER A 77 -3.44 -61.56 -19.32
CA SER A 77 -3.07 -60.37 -20.10
C SER A 77 -3.94 -59.18 -19.70
N GLU A 78 -5.25 -59.37 -19.65
CA GLU A 78 -6.21 -58.34 -19.23
C GLU A 78 -5.93 -57.85 -17.81
N LEU A 79 -5.62 -58.76 -16.87
CA LEU A 79 -5.26 -58.41 -15.50
C LEU A 79 -4.00 -57.53 -15.44
N ASN A 80 -3.00 -57.79 -16.27
CA ASN A 80 -1.79 -56.99 -16.31
C ASN A 80 -2.05 -55.60 -16.89
N GLU A 81 -2.84 -55.50 -17.97
CA GLU A 81 -3.25 -54.22 -18.54
C GLU A 81 -4.02 -53.37 -17.51
N GLU A 82 -4.92 -53.99 -16.75
CA GLU A 82 -5.70 -53.28 -15.74
C GLU A 82 -4.83 -52.82 -14.56
N LYS A 83 -3.82 -53.61 -14.17
CA LYS A 83 -2.82 -53.16 -13.18
C LYS A 83 -2.03 -51.95 -13.66
N GLU A 84 -1.62 -51.92 -14.93
CA GLU A 84 -0.91 -50.77 -15.49
C GLU A 84 -1.81 -49.51 -15.54
N LYS A 85 -3.08 -49.66 -15.91
CA LYS A 85 -4.05 -48.56 -15.84
C LYS A 85 -4.21 -48.05 -14.41
N ASN A 86 -4.28 -48.95 -13.44
CA ASN A 86 -4.44 -48.57 -12.04
C ASN A 86 -3.22 -47.77 -11.53
N GLN A 87 -2.00 -48.18 -11.89
CA GLN A 87 -0.78 -47.42 -11.56
C GLN A 87 -0.76 -46.02 -12.20
N LYS A 88 -1.26 -45.89 -13.44
CA LYS A 88 -1.39 -44.58 -14.10
C LYS A 88 -2.42 -43.70 -13.41
N LEU A 89 -3.53 -44.28 -12.96
CA LEU A 89 -4.56 -43.57 -12.18
C LEU A 89 -4.00 -43.10 -10.84
N ASP A 90 -3.27 -43.94 -10.11
CA ASP A 90 -2.62 -43.55 -8.84
C ASP A 90 -1.63 -42.40 -9.03
N SER A 91 -0.82 -42.46 -10.08
CA SER A 91 0.12 -41.39 -10.44
C SER A 91 -0.60 -40.08 -10.77
N THR A 92 -1.71 -40.17 -11.50
CA THR A 92 -2.55 -39.01 -11.84
C THR A 92 -3.20 -38.41 -10.60
N LYS A 93 -3.72 -39.26 -9.71
CA LYS A 93 -4.32 -38.85 -8.44
C LYS A 93 -3.32 -38.09 -7.57
N SER A 94 -2.12 -38.62 -7.39
CA SER A 94 -1.07 -37.95 -6.60
C SER A 94 -0.68 -36.58 -7.20
N ASN A 95 -0.60 -36.47 -8.52
CA ASN A 95 -0.34 -35.19 -9.19
C ASN A 95 -1.48 -34.17 -8.96
N LEU A 96 -2.74 -34.62 -9.03
CA LEU A 96 -3.90 -33.77 -8.75
C LEU A 96 -3.95 -33.32 -7.29
N GLU A 97 -3.64 -34.20 -6.34
CA GLU A 97 -3.52 -33.85 -4.92
C GLU A 97 -2.43 -32.79 -4.68
N GLY A 98 -1.28 -32.91 -5.34
CA GLY A 98 -0.22 -31.90 -5.28
C GLY A 98 -0.65 -30.55 -5.85
N LYS A 99 -1.36 -30.54 -6.98
CA LYS A 99 -1.92 -29.30 -7.57
C LYS A 99 -2.99 -28.68 -6.70
N LEU A 100 -3.83 -29.49 -6.06
CA LEU A 100 -4.87 -29.01 -5.15
C LEU A 100 -4.23 -28.29 -3.95
N LYS A 101 -3.25 -28.92 -3.32
CA LYS A 101 -2.52 -28.31 -2.20
C LYS A 101 -1.85 -26.99 -2.58
N ALA A 102 -1.20 -26.93 -3.74
CA ALA A 102 -0.60 -25.69 -4.23
C ALA A 102 -1.64 -24.58 -4.50
N ALA A 103 -2.85 -24.95 -4.93
CA ALA A 103 -3.95 -24.00 -5.10
C ALA A 103 -4.49 -23.50 -3.75
N GLU A 104 -4.61 -24.37 -2.76
CA GLU A 104 -5.01 -24.01 -1.38
C GLU A 104 -4.00 -23.06 -0.72
N ASP A 105 -2.70 -23.34 -0.86
CA ASP A 105 -1.64 -22.47 -0.35
C ASP A 105 -1.70 -21.08 -0.99
N LYS A 106 -1.95 -21.02 -2.31
CA LYS A 106 -2.09 -19.75 -3.04
C LYS A 106 -3.36 -18.99 -2.65
N ALA A 107 -4.48 -19.69 -2.47
CA ALA A 107 -5.72 -19.09 -2.00
C ALA A 107 -5.53 -18.45 -0.61
N SER A 108 -4.90 -19.17 0.31
CA SER A 108 -4.58 -18.67 1.66
C SER A 108 -3.69 -17.42 1.62
N SER A 109 -2.70 -17.37 0.71
CA SER A 109 -1.85 -16.19 0.53
C SER A 109 -2.65 -14.99 0.03
N LEU A 110 -3.54 -15.19 -0.95
CA LEU A 110 -4.38 -14.12 -1.50
C LEU A 110 -5.39 -13.61 -0.47
N GLU A 111 -5.93 -14.48 0.38
CA GLU A 111 -6.81 -14.08 1.49
C GLU A 111 -6.09 -13.16 2.49
N ASN A 112 -4.84 -13.47 2.84
CA ASN A 112 -4.04 -12.63 3.74
C ASN A 112 -3.70 -11.26 3.11
N GLU A 113 -3.39 -11.23 1.82
CA GLU A 113 -3.18 -9.97 1.08
C GLU A 113 -4.47 -9.13 1.04
N LEU A 114 -5.61 -9.77 0.80
CA LEU A 114 -6.92 -9.11 0.77
C LEU A 114 -7.31 -8.52 2.13
N GLU A 115 -7.01 -9.22 3.22
CA GLU A 115 -7.23 -8.68 4.57
C GLU A 115 -6.32 -7.48 4.86
N SER A 116 -5.05 -7.55 4.44
CA SER A 116 -4.11 -6.44 4.56
C SER A 116 -4.55 -5.20 3.75
N LEU A 117 -5.21 -5.40 2.62
CA LEU A 117 -5.80 -4.33 1.81
C LEU A 117 -7.02 -3.69 2.47
N LYS A 118 -7.88 -4.48 3.11
CA LYS A 118 -9.02 -3.93 3.87
C LYS A 118 -8.55 -3.03 5.01
N ASP A 119 -7.44 -3.37 5.67
CA ASP A 119 -6.86 -2.54 6.73
C ASP A 119 -6.31 -1.18 6.25
N LEU A 120 -6.09 -1.01 4.94
CA LEU A 120 -5.66 0.25 4.35
C LEU A 120 -6.83 1.22 4.09
N GLU A 121 -8.04 0.70 3.87
CA GLU A 121 -9.24 1.49 3.60
C GLU A 121 -9.57 2.48 4.75
N PRO A 122 -9.69 2.07 6.03
CA PRO A 122 -9.98 3.01 7.11
C PRO A 122 -8.83 4.00 7.35
N LYS A 123 -7.58 3.62 7.08
CA LYS A 123 -6.43 4.53 7.17
C LYS A 123 -6.51 5.62 6.10
N LEU A 124 -6.93 5.26 4.89
CA LEU A 124 -7.12 6.22 3.81
C LEU A 124 -8.24 7.21 4.15
N ASP A 125 -9.34 6.72 4.73
CA ASP A 125 -10.44 7.59 5.12
C ASP A 125 -10.06 8.51 6.28
N GLN A 126 -9.31 8.03 7.28
CA GLN A 126 -8.75 8.87 8.33
C GLN A 126 -7.85 9.98 7.76
N ILE A 127 -6.97 9.64 6.80
CA ILE A 127 -6.09 10.63 6.16
C ILE A 127 -6.91 11.69 5.40
N LYS A 128 -8.00 11.30 4.74
CA LYS A 128 -8.89 12.26 4.07
C LYS A 128 -9.58 13.19 5.07
N GLU A 129 -10.09 12.66 6.17
CA GLU A 129 -10.73 13.46 7.22
C GLU A 129 -9.73 14.46 7.84
N ASP A 130 -8.52 13.99 8.15
CA ASP A 130 -7.44 14.83 8.68
C ASP A 130 -7.06 15.94 7.68
N LEU A 131 -7.00 15.61 6.37
CA LEU A 131 -6.72 16.58 5.31
C LEU A 131 -7.82 17.66 5.22
N GLU A 132 -9.09 17.25 5.19
CA GLU A 132 -10.21 18.20 5.18
C GLU A 132 -10.23 19.10 6.41
N GLN A 133 -9.90 18.55 7.59
CA GLN A 133 -9.78 19.35 8.81
C GLN A 133 -8.67 20.40 8.65
N LYS A 134 -7.50 20.00 8.14
CA LYS A 134 -6.37 20.93 7.93
C LYS A 134 -6.70 22.01 6.91
N GLU A 135 -7.44 21.69 5.85
CA GLU A 135 -7.92 22.67 4.88
C GLU A 135 -8.88 23.69 5.52
N ARG A 136 -9.81 23.22 6.36
CA ARG A 136 -10.73 24.11 7.12
C ARG A 136 -9.98 25.03 8.08
N GLU A 137 -9.01 24.48 8.82
CA GLU A 137 -8.15 25.27 9.72
C GLU A 137 -7.36 26.34 8.95
N LEU A 138 -6.78 25.98 7.80
CA LEU A 138 -6.00 26.88 6.96
C LEU A 138 -6.86 28.04 6.41
N GLU A 139 -8.06 27.76 5.94
CA GLU A 139 -8.97 28.81 5.45
C GLU A 139 -9.43 29.74 6.58
N GLY A 140 -9.61 29.20 7.79
CA GLY A 140 -9.86 29.99 9.01
C GLY A 140 -8.73 30.98 9.29
N VAL A 141 -7.49 30.50 9.37
CA VAL A 141 -6.30 31.34 9.60
C VAL A 141 -6.15 32.41 8.52
N LYS A 142 -6.39 32.05 7.25
CA LYS A 142 -6.33 32.98 6.13
C LYS A 142 -7.36 34.11 6.26
N LYS A 143 -8.59 33.79 6.66
CA LYS A 143 -9.63 34.80 6.92
C LYS A 143 -9.24 35.71 8.08
N ASP A 144 -8.74 35.16 9.17
CA ASP A 144 -8.31 35.93 10.35
C ASP A 144 -7.15 36.88 10.01
N LEU A 145 -6.19 36.42 9.21
CA LEU A 145 -5.09 37.24 8.71
C LEU A 145 -5.59 38.37 7.80
N GLN A 146 -6.51 38.08 6.88
CA GLN A 146 -7.12 39.11 6.02
C GLN A 146 -7.85 40.17 6.84
N GLN A 147 -8.63 39.75 7.85
CA GLN A 147 -9.30 40.68 8.74
C GLN A 147 -8.30 41.55 9.51
N THR A 148 -7.27 40.92 10.08
CA THR A 148 -6.21 41.64 10.82
C THR A 148 -5.49 42.67 9.94
N ILE A 149 -5.18 42.32 8.69
CA ILE A 149 -4.56 43.26 7.74
C ILE A 149 -5.51 44.44 7.45
N SER A 150 -6.79 44.17 7.24
CA SER A 150 -7.79 45.22 7.01
C SER A 150 -7.91 46.15 8.22
N ASP A 151 -8.00 45.61 9.42
CA ASP A 151 -8.12 46.38 10.66
C ASP A 151 -6.87 47.25 10.87
N LYS A 152 -5.68 46.69 10.66
CA LYS A 152 -4.41 47.42 10.75
C LYS A 152 -4.29 48.51 9.70
N TYR A 153 -4.81 48.30 8.49
CA TYR A 153 -4.83 49.33 7.45
C TYR A 153 -5.71 50.52 7.86
N ILE A 154 -6.90 50.25 8.40
CA ILE A 154 -7.81 51.30 8.92
C ILE A 154 -7.16 52.07 10.07
N GLU A 155 -6.53 51.36 11.02
CA GLU A 155 -5.82 51.97 12.15
C GLU A 155 -4.68 52.89 11.67
N ILE A 156 -3.87 52.44 10.71
CA ILE A 156 -2.79 53.24 10.12
C ILE A 156 -3.35 54.50 9.44
N GLU A 157 -4.44 54.39 8.68
CA GLU A 157 -5.00 55.54 7.98
C GLU A 157 -5.62 56.55 8.97
N SER A 158 -6.24 56.08 10.05
CA SER A 158 -6.73 56.95 11.14
C SER A 158 -5.57 57.70 11.80
N LEU A 159 -4.53 57.00 12.24
CA LEU A 159 -3.36 57.61 12.89
C LEU A 159 -2.68 58.63 11.98
N LYS A 160 -2.59 58.33 10.68
CA LYS A 160 -2.02 59.25 9.69
C LYS A 160 -2.85 60.53 9.56
N ASN A 161 -4.18 60.43 9.59
CA ASN A 161 -5.05 61.60 9.55
C ASN A 161 -4.93 62.43 10.84
N ASP A 162 -4.91 61.77 12.00
CA ASP A 162 -4.73 62.42 13.31
C ASP A 162 -3.40 63.19 13.35
N PHE A 163 -2.29 62.56 12.92
CA PHE A 163 -1.00 63.23 12.84
C PHE A 163 -1.00 64.41 11.85
N ASN A 164 -1.69 64.31 10.71
CA ASN A 164 -1.78 65.41 9.76
C ASN A 164 -2.52 66.61 10.33
N GLU A 165 -3.62 66.39 11.06
CA GLU A 165 -4.36 67.47 11.74
C GLU A 165 -3.54 68.08 12.89
N GLU A 166 -2.79 67.27 13.64
CA GLU A 166 -1.88 67.77 14.67
C GLU A 166 -0.76 68.63 14.07
N ILE A 167 -0.14 68.19 12.97
CA ILE A 167 0.87 68.96 12.25
C ILE A 167 0.30 70.30 11.77
N LYS A 168 -0.92 70.30 11.21
CA LYS A 168 -1.59 71.51 10.74
C LYS A 168 -1.88 72.49 11.89
N THR A 169 -2.35 71.98 13.02
CA THR A 169 -2.59 72.78 14.23
C THR A 169 -1.27 73.39 14.73
N ASN A 170 -0.23 72.58 14.88
CA ASN A 170 1.10 73.05 15.28
C ASN A 170 1.67 74.09 14.31
N GLN A 171 1.43 73.96 13.00
CA GLN A 171 1.83 74.96 12.01
C GLN A 171 1.09 76.30 12.20
N MET A 172 -0.20 76.26 12.52
CA MET A 172 -0.98 77.47 12.83
C MET A 172 -0.46 78.16 14.09
N ASP A 173 -0.20 77.39 15.15
CA ASP A 173 0.32 77.90 16.43
C ASP A 173 1.72 78.50 16.27
N ILE A 174 2.60 77.86 15.49
CA ILE A 174 3.92 78.44 15.14
C ILE A 174 3.74 79.76 14.39
N GLY A 175 2.76 79.83 13.47
CA GLY A 175 2.42 81.05 12.74
C GLY A 175 1.99 82.20 13.65
N SER A 176 1.09 81.93 14.62
CA SER A 176 0.64 82.94 15.58
C SER A 176 1.78 83.38 16.50
N LEU A 177 2.55 82.43 17.05
CA LEU A 177 3.71 82.75 17.89
C LEU A 177 4.74 83.60 17.15
N LYS A 178 4.96 83.32 15.87
CA LYS A 178 5.86 84.14 15.03
C LYS A 178 5.36 85.57 14.87
N SER A 179 4.05 85.74 14.63
CA SER A 179 3.42 87.07 14.56
C SER A 179 3.54 87.83 15.89
N ASP A 180 3.33 87.14 17.02
CA ASP A 180 3.46 87.74 18.35
C ASP A 180 4.91 88.18 18.63
N ILE A 181 5.89 87.37 18.24
CA ILE A 181 7.32 87.71 18.34
C ILE A 181 7.63 88.96 17.50
N GLU A 182 7.12 89.05 16.28
CA GLU A 182 7.31 90.21 15.40
C GLU A 182 6.69 91.48 15.99
N ALA A 183 5.47 91.38 16.54
CA ALA A 183 4.82 92.48 17.24
C ALA A 183 5.64 92.94 18.46
N LYS A 184 6.14 92.00 19.28
CA LYS A 184 7.00 92.32 20.43
C LYS A 184 8.34 92.92 20.01
N ALA A 185 8.92 92.47 18.90
CA ALA A 185 10.15 93.06 18.35
C ALA A 185 9.92 94.53 17.94
N ASN A 186 8.80 94.83 17.28
CA ASN A 186 8.41 96.19 16.91
C ASN A 186 8.14 97.08 18.14
N GLU A 187 7.47 96.56 19.16
CA GLU A 187 7.29 97.26 20.44
C GLU A 187 8.64 97.58 21.11
N ILE A 188 9.56 96.62 21.14
CA ILE A 188 10.93 96.81 21.66
C ILE A 188 11.64 97.92 20.89
N GLU A 189 11.54 97.93 19.56
CA GLU A 189 12.21 98.95 18.74
C GLU A 189 11.61 100.35 18.97
N ALA A 190 10.28 100.44 19.11
CA ALA A 190 9.61 101.69 19.48
C ALA A 190 10.04 102.18 20.88
N LEU A 191 10.16 101.27 21.84
CA LEU A 191 10.67 101.59 23.18
C LEU A 191 12.12 102.05 23.15
N LYS A 192 13.00 101.43 22.33
CA LYS A 192 14.38 101.89 22.16
C LYS A 192 14.44 103.31 21.60
N LEU A 193 13.65 103.64 20.58
CA LEU A 193 13.58 104.99 20.04
C LEU A 193 13.12 106.01 21.09
N LYS A 194 12.12 105.63 21.90
CA LYS A 194 11.64 106.48 22.99
C LYS A 194 12.69 106.69 24.08
N ILE A 195 13.40 105.62 24.48
CA ILE A 195 14.53 105.73 25.42
C ILE A 195 15.57 106.68 24.86
N LYS A 196 15.97 106.54 23.59
CA LYS A 196 16.93 107.44 22.94
C LYS A 196 16.45 108.90 22.97
N SER A 197 15.18 109.17 22.64
CA SER A 197 14.64 110.54 22.72
C SER A 197 14.64 111.13 24.13
N LEU A 198 14.43 110.28 25.15
CA LEU A 198 14.49 110.71 26.55
C LEU A 198 15.95 110.93 26.99
N GLU A 199 16.88 110.12 26.52
CA GLU A 199 18.32 110.29 26.75
C GLU A 199 18.81 111.61 26.13
N ASP A 200 18.46 111.89 24.88
CA ASP A 200 18.78 113.15 24.17
C ASP A 200 18.20 114.35 24.95
N PHE A 201 16.93 114.29 25.38
CA PHE A 201 16.30 115.34 26.19
C PHE A 201 16.98 115.56 27.55
N ILE A 202 17.40 114.48 28.22
CA ILE A 202 18.15 114.57 29.48
C ILE A 202 19.53 115.22 29.24
N GLU A 203 20.18 114.93 28.12
CA GLU A 203 21.46 115.54 27.75
C GLU A 203 21.33 117.05 27.52
N GLU A 204 20.31 117.49 26.77
CA GLU A 204 19.97 118.92 26.61
C GLU A 204 19.67 119.59 27.96
N ALA A 205 18.89 118.93 28.82
CA ALA A 205 18.51 119.48 30.13
C ALA A 205 19.70 119.59 31.12
N LYS A 206 20.79 118.84 30.93
CA LYS A 206 21.98 118.92 31.80
C LYS A 206 22.68 120.28 31.71
N GLY A 207 22.64 120.96 30.56
CA GLY A 207 23.24 122.28 30.37
C GLY A 207 22.54 123.39 31.18
N ALA A 208 21.24 123.23 31.46
CA ALA A 208 20.45 124.23 32.17
C ALA A 208 20.97 124.53 33.60
N PRO A 209 21.32 123.55 34.44
CA PRO A 209 22.02 123.78 35.71
C PRO A 209 23.32 124.58 35.60
N GLN A 210 24.20 124.28 34.63
CA GLN A 210 25.46 125.01 34.47
C GLN A 210 25.24 126.44 33.97
N ILE A 211 24.28 126.65 33.06
CA ILE A 211 23.87 127.99 32.62
C ILE A 211 23.33 128.78 33.81
N ILE A 212 22.48 128.18 34.65
CA ILE A 212 21.93 128.84 35.84
C ILE A 212 23.03 129.20 36.86
N GLU A 213 24.04 128.34 37.02
CA GLU A 213 25.17 128.60 37.93
C GLU A 213 26.10 129.70 37.38
N GLU A 214 26.46 129.68 36.10
CA GLU A 214 27.26 130.75 35.47
C GLU A 214 26.50 132.08 35.43
N ILE A 215 25.17 132.08 35.19
CA ILE A 215 24.32 133.27 35.32
C ILE A 215 24.34 133.79 36.75
N ARG A 216 24.24 132.90 37.75
CA ARG A 216 24.31 133.28 39.17
C ARG A 216 25.64 133.94 39.49
N ASP A 217 26.77 133.41 39.01
CA ASP A 217 28.09 134.01 39.23
C ASP A 217 28.20 135.41 38.60
N VAL A 218 27.73 135.60 37.36
CA VAL A 218 27.72 136.92 36.72
C VAL A 218 26.82 137.90 37.49
N MET A 219 25.64 137.45 37.94
CA MET A 219 24.74 138.28 38.76
C MET A 219 25.32 138.63 40.12
N VAL A 220 26.06 137.72 40.77
CA VAL A 220 26.74 137.99 42.05
C VAL A 220 27.80 139.07 41.88
N HIS A 221 28.49 139.12 40.73
CA HIS A 221 29.56 140.09 40.49
C HIS A 221 29.10 141.44 39.92
N LYS A 222 28.11 141.47 39.01
CA LYS A 222 27.67 142.70 38.31
C LYS A 222 26.31 143.22 38.76
N GLY A 223 25.47 142.40 39.39
CA GLY A 223 24.09 142.76 39.76
C GLY A 223 23.10 142.82 38.59
N PHE A 224 23.58 142.73 37.34
CA PHE A 224 22.79 142.67 36.12
C PHE A 224 23.46 141.71 35.11
N LEU A 225 22.68 141.19 34.17
CA LEU A 225 23.14 140.37 33.05
C LEU A 225 22.76 141.10 31.76
N SER A 226 23.71 141.35 30.86
CA SER A 226 23.38 141.97 29.57
C SER A 226 22.93 140.93 28.54
N ASP A 227 22.11 141.35 27.58
CA ASP A 227 21.57 140.46 26.54
C ASP A 227 22.69 139.72 25.77
N LYS A 228 23.82 140.40 25.53
CA LYS A 228 24.98 139.79 24.87
C LYS A 228 25.66 138.73 25.72
N GLU A 229 25.79 138.96 27.03
CA GLU A 229 26.39 137.98 27.95
C GLU A 229 25.47 136.76 28.17
N LEU A 230 24.16 136.97 28.13
CA LEU A 230 23.18 135.88 28.15
C LEU A 230 23.25 135.06 26.86
N GLU A 231 23.33 135.69 25.69
CA GLU A 231 23.50 134.99 24.40
C GLU A 231 24.81 134.20 24.35
N ASP A 232 25.94 134.77 24.77
CA ASP A 232 27.23 134.09 24.79
C ASP A 232 27.21 132.86 25.74
N LEU A 233 26.51 132.95 26.88
CA LEU A 233 26.34 131.82 27.82
C LEU A 233 25.41 130.74 27.27
N LEU A 234 24.34 131.13 26.57
CA LEU A 234 23.43 130.20 25.92
C LEU A 234 24.13 129.47 24.76
N GLU A 235 24.88 130.17 23.90
CA GLU A 235 25.64 129.55 22.80
C GLU A 235 26.70 128.56 23.29
N LYS A 236 27.34 128.85 24.42
CA LYS A 236 28.40 128.00 25.00
C LYS A 236 27.90 126.64 25.49
N HIS A 237 26.64 126.55 25.96
CA HIS A 237 26.11 125.38 26.67
C HIS A 237 24.88 124.71 26.04
N LEU A 238 24.19 125.35 25.08
CA LEU A 238 23.04 124.76 24.36
C LEU A 238 23.37 124.23 22.95
N ASN A 239 24.56 124.48 22.39
CA ASN A 239 24.93 124.08 21.02
C ASN A 239 26.01 122.96 20.96
N LYS A 240 25.97 121.98 21.88
CA LYS A 240 26.80 120.76 21.78
C LYS A 240 25.95 119.51 21.79
#